data_AF-A0A969G5Z1-F1
#
_entry.id   AF-A0A969G5Z1-F1
#
_cell.length_a   1.000
_cell.length_b   1.000
_cell.length_c   1.000
_cell.angle_alpha   90.00
_cell.angle_beta   90.00
_cell.angle_gamma   90.00
#
_symmetry.space_group_name_H-M   'P 1'
#
loop_
_entity.id
_entity.type
_entity.pdbx_description
1 polymer ?
#
loop_
_entity_poly.entity_id
_entity_poly.type
_entity_poly.pdbx_seq_one_letter_code
_entity_poly.pdbx_strand_id
1 'polypeptide(L)'
;VSSVAEWIIAIILIFNYGELTQNKYWQWLSWAMLPSLISAMCACTWHFFDNPPELEWLVFIQALTTVLGNCTLCYAGYKIWSAQTNLKAD
;
A
#
# COMPACT_ATOMS: atom_id res chain seq x y z
N VAL A 1 -7.01 -0.99 14.17
CA VAL A 1 -7.15 -2.41 13.77
C VAL A 1 -8.22 -2.60 12.70
N SER A 2 -9.47 -2.10 12.87
CA SER A 2 -10.50 -2.16 11.79
C SER A 2 -9.97 -1.64 10.43
N SER A 3 -9.31 -0.48 10.45
CA SER A 3 -8.63 0.15 9.30
C SER A 3 -7.62 -0.70 8.56
N VAL A 4 -6.99 -1.68 9.23
CA VAL A 4 -6.00 -2.57 8.60
C VAL A 4 -6.70 -3.66 7.80
N ALA A 5 -7.79 -4.20 8.31
CA ALA A 5 -8.61 -5.18 7.59
C ALA A 5 -9.26 -4.54 6.35
N GLU A 6 -9.79 -3.33 6.49
CA GLU A 6 -10.34 -2.56 5.37
C GLU A 6 -9.27 -2.29 4.30
N TRP A 7 -8.02 -2.00 4.70
CA TRP A 7 -6.90 -1.83 3.76
C TRP A 7 -6.55 -3.12 3.02
N ILE A 8 -6.52 -4.27 3.70
CA ILE A 8 -6.29 -5.58 3.07
C ILE A 8 -7.40 -5.89 2.04
N ILE A 9 -8.66 -5.66 2.41
CA ILE A 9 -9.79 -5.83 1.50
C ILE A 9 -9.64 -4.91 0.29
N ALA A 10 -9.26 -3.65 0.49
CA ALA A 10 -9.04 -2.71 -0.61
C ALA A 10 -7.93 -3.18 -1.57
N ILE A 11 -6.81 -3.70 -1.06
CA ILE A 11 -5.72 -4.27 -1.87
C ILE A 11 -6.27 -5.40 -2.76
N ILE A 12 -7.02 -6.34 -2.18
CA ILE A 12 -7.60 -7.48 -2.90
C ILE A 12 -8.59 -7.00 -3.98
N LEU A 13 -9.47 -6.05 -3.64
CA LEU A 13 -10.45 -5.51 -4.58
C LEU A 13 -9.78 -4.79 -5.75
N ILE A 14 -8.73 -4.00 -5.50
CA ILE A 14 -7.97 -3.29 -6.55
C ILE A 14 -7.24 -4.28 -7.45
N PHE A 15 -6.65 -5.33 -6.89
CA PHE A 15 -5.99 -6.39 -7.67
C PHE A 15 -7.00 -7.08 -8.60
N ASN A 16 -8.12 -7.55 -8.05
CA ASN A 16 -9.19 -8.20 -8.82
C ASN A 16 -9.77 -7.27 -9.89
N TYR A 17 -9.93 -5.98 -9.57
CA TYR A 17 -10.37 -4.98 -10.54
C TYR A 17 -9.38 -4.86 -11.71
N GLY A 18 -8.07 -4.86 -11.43
CA GLY A 18 -7.04 -4.86 -12.46
C GLY A 18 -7.06 -6.11 -13.35
N GLU A 19 -7.32 -7.30 -12.78
CA GLU A 19 -7.52 -8.53 -13.56
C GLU A 19 -8.78 -8.47 -14.44
N LEU A 20 -9.92 -8.08 -13.88
CA LEU A 20 -11.19 -8.00 -14.60
C LEU A 20 -11.14 -7.00 -15.77
N THR A 21 -10.45 -5.87 -15.57
CA THR A 21 -10.30 -4.83 -16.60
C THR A 21 -9.10 -5.04 -17.52
N GLN A 22 -8.32 -6.11 -17.31
CA GLN A 22 -7.04 -6.35 -17.99
C GLN A 22 -6.06 -5.16 -17.91
N ASN A 23 -6.18 -4.35 -16.85
CA ASN A 23 -5.40 -3.15 -16.66
C ASN A 23 -4.30 -3.39 -15.61
N LYS A 24 -3.09 -3.64 -16.12
CA LYS A 24 -1.90 -3.91 -15.29
C LYS A 24 -1.56 -2.74 -14.36
N TYR A 25 -1.93 -1.49 -14.66
CA TYR A 25 -1.63 -0.35 -13.79
C TYR A 25 -2.39 -0.43 -12.45
N TRP A 26 -3.62 -0.95 -12.46
CA TRP A 26 -4.38 -1.18 -11.23
C TRP A 26 -3.83 -2.35 -10.42
N GLN A 27 -3.35 -3.41 -11.07
CA GLN A 27 -2.62 -4.48 -10.38
C GLN A 27 -1.32 -3.96 -9.75
N TRP A 28 -0.58 -3.10 -10.44
CA TRP A 28 0.60 -2.44 -9.87
C TRP A 28 0.27 -1.56 -8.67
N LEU A 29 -0.88 -0.89 -8.69
CA LEU A 29 -1.36 -0.10 -7.54
C LEU A 29 -1.58 -0.98 -6.31
N SER A 30 -2.20 -2.16 -6.44
CA SER A 30 -2.38 -3.05 -5.28
C SER A 30 -1.05 -3.54 -4.71
N TRP A 31 -0.04 -3.81 -5.55
CA TRP A 31 1.31 -4.14 -5.07
C TRP A 31 1.98 -2.95 -4.37
N ALA A 32 1.80 -1.74 -4.89
CA ALA A 32 2.31 -0.50 -4.29
C ALA A 32 1.69 -0.17 -2.92
N MET A 33 0.52 -0.73 -2.59
CA MET A 33 -0.12 -0.55 -1.27
C MET A 33 0.51 -1.41 -0.16
N LEU A 34 1.29 -2.44 -0.49
CA LEU A 34 1.82 -3.39 0.50
C LEU A 34 2.80 -2.78 1.52
N PRO A 35 3.73 -1.87 1.17
CA PRO A 35 4.60 -1.27 2.17
C PRO A 35 3.83 -0.51 3.25
N SER A 36 2.75 0.20 2.89
CA SER A 36 1.87 0.86 3.87
C SER A 36 1.16 -0.13 4.79
N LEU A 37 0.81 -1.32 4.29
CA LEU A 37 0.26 -2.40 5.13
C LEU A 37 1.30 -2.93 6.13
N ILE A 38 2.55 -3.12 5.69
CA ILE A 38 3.65 -3.54 6.58
C ILE A 38 3.84 -2.50 7.69
N SER A 39 3.85 -1.21 7.35
CA SER A 39 3.92 -0.12 8.33
C SER A 39 2.82 -0.23 9.39
N ALA A 40 1.56 -0.39 8.96
CA ALA A 40 0.44 -0.54 9.88
C ALA A 40 0.55 -1.79 10.76
N MET A 41 1.06 -2.90 10.23
CA MET A 41 1.27 -4.14 10.98
C MET A 41 2.39 -3.99 12.03
N CYS A 42 3.48 -3.29 11.71
CA CYS A 42 4.54 -2.97 12.67
C CYS A 42 3.99 -2.14 13.84
N ALA A 43 3.21 -1.09 13.56
CA ALA A 43 2.54 -0.29 14.58
C ALA A 43 1.60 -1.13 15.45
N CYS A 44 0.74 -1.96 14.82
CA CYS A 44 -0.19 -2.81 15.55
C CYS A 44 0.54 -3.82 16.45
N THR A 45 1.64 -4.40 15.96
CA THR A 45 2.44 -5.38 16.73
C THR A 45 3.09 -4.72 17.93
N TRP A 46 3.73 -3.57 17.74
CA TRP A 46 4.41 -2.85 18.83
C TRP A 46 3.42 -2.42 19.93
N HIS A 47 2.27 -1.88 19.54
CA HIS A 47 1.21 -1.50 20.47
C HIS A 47 0.51 -2.70 21.14
N PHE A 48 0.38 -3.84 20.43
CA PHE A 48 -0.22 -5.06 20.99
C PHE A 48 0.58 -5.62 22.17
N PHE A 49 1.90 -5.42 22.18
CA PHE A 49 2.79 -5.83 23.27
C PHE A 49 3.07 -4.72 24.31
N ASP A 50 2.27 -3.65 24.33
CA ASP A 50 2.42 -2.51 25.26
C ASP A 50 3.73 -1.71 25.10
N ASN A 51 4.23 -1.56 23.87
CA ASN A 51 5.40 -0.75 23.52
C ASN A 51 6.72 -1.17 24.23
N PRO A 52 7.09 -2.46 24.19
CA PRO A 52 8.28 -2.91 24.88
C PRO A 52 9.54 -2.39 24.17
N PRO A 53 10.61 -2.00 24.90
CA PRO A 53 11.84 -1.49 24.31
C PRO A 53 12.51 -2.48 23.34
N GLU A 54 12.37 -3.79 23.58
CA GLU A 54 12.93 -4.84 22.72
C GLU A 54 12.33 -4.86 21.31
N LEU A 55 11.15 -4.24 21.12
CA LEU A 55 10.46 -4.15 19.85
C LEU A 55 10.53 -2.75 19.22
N GLU A 56 11.30 -1.82 19.77
CA GLU A 56 11.42 -0.45 19.23
C GLU A 56 11.91 -0.42 17.77
N TRP A 57 12.68 -1.42 17.34
CA TRP A 57 13.10 -1.59 15.94
C TRP A 57 11.92 -1.69 14.95
N LEU A 58 10.72 -2.10 15.40
CA LEU A 58 9.51 -2.07 14.59
C LEU A 58 9.14 -0.65 14.16
N VAL A 59 9.42 0.36 15.00
CA VAL A 59 9.13 1.78 14.69
C VAL A 59 10.01 2.26 13.53
N PHE A 60 11.27 1.80 13.47
CA PHE A 60 12.13 2.09 12.33
C PHE A 60 11.60 1.48 11.03
N ILE A 61 11.19 0.20 11.06
CA ILE A 61 10.59 -0.46 9.90
C ILE A 61 9.28 0.21 9.50
N GLN A 62 8.43 0.57 10.47
CA GLN A 62 7.21 1.33 10.25
C GLN A 62 7.49 2.64 9.52
N ALA A 63 8.46 3.43 10.00
CA ALA A 63 8.82 4.70 9.36
C ALA A 63 9.35 4.50 7.93
N LEU A 64 10.27 3.54 7.74
CA LEU A 64 10.83 3.23 6.43
C LEU A 64 9.74 2.80 5.44
N THR A 65 8.90 1.85 5.83
CA THR A 65 7.83 1.31 4.97
C THR A 65 6.70 2.31 4.74
N THR A 66 6.51 3.29 5.64
CA THR A 66 5.62 4.44 5.40
C THR A 66 6.13 5.34 4.28
N VAL A 67 7.42 5.68 4.30
CA VAL A 67 8.04 6.50 3.24
C VAL A 67 7.96 5.75 1.91
N LEU A 68 8.38 4.49 1.89
CA LEU A 68 8.32 3.65 0.69
C LEU A 68 6.89 3.48 0.18
N GLY A 69 5.92 3.26 1.06
CA GLY A 69 4.51 3.13 0.73
C GLY A 69 3.95 4.38 0.06
N ASN A 70 4.21 5.56 0.62
CA ASN A 70 3.79 6.82 0.01
C ASN A 70 4.46 7.07 -1.35
N CYS A 71 5.76 6.79 -1.47
CA CYS A 71 6.48 6.94 -2.74
C CYS A 71 5.94 6.00 -3.83
N THR A 72 5.74 4.72 -3.48
CA THR A 72 5.25 3.70 -4.43
C THR A 72 3.80 3.98 -4.85
N LEU A 73 2.93 4.38 -3.91
CA LEU A 73 1.57 4.80 -4.22
C LEU A 73 1.52 6.04 -5.12
N CYS A 74 2.33 7.05 -4.83
CA CYS A 74 2.44 8.25 -5.66
C CYS A 74 2.88 7.90 -7.09
N TYR A 75 3.91 7.06 -7.21
CA TYR A 75 4.40 6.59 -8.51
C TYR A 75 3.34 5.78 -9.27
N ALA A 76 2.65 4.83 -8.61
CA ALA A 76 1.59 4.04 -9.22
C ALA A 76 0.42 4.93 -9.68
N GLY A 77 0.01 5.91 -8.87
CA GLY A 77 -1.02 6.88 -9.23
C GLY A 77 -0.62 7.72 -10.45
N TYR A 78 0.63 8.20 -10.50
CA TYR A 78 1.16 8.89 -11.68
C TYR A 78 1.12 8.01 -12.94
N LYS A 79 1.47 6.72 -12.83
CA LYS A 79 1.42 5.79 -13.96
C LYS A 79 0.00 5.56 -14.46
N ILE A 80 -1.00 5.47 -13.57
CA ILE A 80 -2.41 5.38 -13.96
C ILE A 80 -2.84 6.65 -14.71
N TRP A 81 -2.54 7.83 -14.16
CA TRP A 81 -2.89 9.11 -14.80
C TRP A 81 -2.25 9.27 -16.17
N SER A 82 -0.95 8.95 -16.29
CA SER A 82 -0.22 9.03 -17.56
C SER A 82 -0.81 8.08 -18.60
N ALA A 83 -1.14 6.85 -18.22
CA ALA A 83 -1.77 5.88 -19.11
C ALA A 83 -3.16 6.35 -19.61
N GLN A 84 -3.98 6.93 -18.73
CA GLN A 84 -5.29 7.46 -19.09
C GLN A 84 -5.22 8.71 -19.99
N THR A 85 -4.21 9.54 -19.79
CA THR A 85 -4.02 10.77 -20.60
C THR A 85 -3.58 10.41 -22.01
N ASN A 86 -2.67 9.44 -22.17
CA ASN A 86 -2.24 8.97 -23.49
C ASN A 86 -3.40 8.35 -24.27
N LEU A 87 -4.27 7.56 -23.62
CA LEU A 87 -5.47 6.99 -24.26
C LEU A 87 -6.47 8.02 -24.79
N LYS A 88 -6.45 9.28 -24.30
CA LYS A 88 -7.34 10.35 -24.76
C LYS A 88 -6.74 11.20 -25.89
N ALA A 89 -5.44 11.06 -26.12
CA ALA A 89 -4.72 11.83 -27.13
C ALA A 89 -4.74 11.16 -28.51
N ASP A 90 -5.04 9.85 -28.55
CA ASP A 90 -5.23 9.02 -29.75
C ASP A 90 -6.72 8.97 -30.16
#